data_AF-A0A962D9C7-F1
#
_entry.id   AF-A0A962D9C7-F1
#
_cell.length_a   1.000
_cell.length_b   1.000
_cell.length_c   1.000
_cell.angle_alpha   90.00
_cell.angle_beta   90.00
_cell.angle_gamma   90.00
#
_symmetry.space_group_name_H-M   'P 1'
#
loop_
_entity.id
_entity.type
_entity.pdbx_description
1 polymer ?
#
loop_
_entity_poly.entity_id
_entity_poly.type
_entity_poly.pdbx_seq_one_letter_code
_entity_poly.pdbx_strand_id
1 'polypeptide(L)'
;MGCLVSAAAGAAEPTAQSLLAQQRERSGGERWESVAGLHWQGQIAAGGLAGEISATEDLREGRYRTLYQLGPARGGDGWDGEQAWTLHSDGAVVPIGQAAAL
;
A
#
# COMPACT_ATOMS: atom_id res chain seq x y z
N MET A 1 -46.48 31.84 -28.02
CA MET A 1 -45.71 30.60 -28.24
C MET A 1 -44.26 30.90 -27.88
N GLY A 2 -43.91 30.81 -26.60
CA GLY A 2 -42.58 31.18 -26.08
C GLY A 2 -41.70 29.94 -25.96
N CYS A 3 -40.59 29.92 -26.67
CA CYS A 3 -39.59 28.85 -26.60
C CYS A 3 -38.78 29.02 -25.30
N LEU A 4 -38.96 28.12 -24.34
CA LEU A 4 -38.08 28.02 -23.18
C LEU A 4 -36.82 27.25 -23.61
N VAL A 5 -35.72 27.97 -23.82
CA VAL A 5 -34.39 27.36 -23.92
C VAL A 5 -33.99 26.91 -22.53
N SER A 6 -33.88 25.60 -22.33
CA SER A 6 -33.25 25.02 -21.16
C SER A 6 -31.74 25.05 -21.38
N ALA A 7 -31.03 25.88 -20.62
CA ALA A 7 -29.57 25.84 -20.60
C ALA A 7 -29.14 24.54 -19.91
N ALA A 8 -28.46 23.67 -20.64
CA ALA A 8 -27.76 22.55 -20.04
C ALA A 8 -26.63 23.11 -19.17
N ALA A 9 -26.79 23.04 -17.85
CA ALA A 9 -25.70 23.32 -16.93
C ALA A 9 -24.57 22.32 -17.24
N GLY A 10 -23.44 22.81 -17.75
CA GLY A 10 -22.25 21.99 -17.97
C GLY A 10 -21.84 21.39 -16.63
N ALA A 11 -21.93 20.08 -16.49
CA ALA A 11 -21.41 19.40 -15.32
C ALA A 11 -19.91 19.70 -15.23
N ALA A 12 -19.49 20.26 -14.10
CA ALA A 12 -18.07 20.49 -13.85
C ALA A 12 -17.34 19.14 -13.92
N GLU A 13 -16.23 19.11 -14.67
CA GLU A 13 -15.37 17.94 -14.75
C GLU A 13 -14.91 17.53 -13.34
N PRO A 14 -14.95 16.23 -12.99
CA PRO A 14 -14.47 15.76 -11.70
C PRO A 14 -13.01 16.14 -11.47
N THR A 15 -12.71 16.69 -10.31
CA THR A 15 -11.32 16.93 -9.89
C THR A 15 -10.71 15.63 -9.36
N ALA A 16 -9.37 15.53 -9.35
CA ALA A 16 -8.69 14.39 -8.73
C ALA A 16 -9.14 14.19 -7.27
N GLN A 17 -9.35 15.29 -6.54
CA GLN A 17 -9.83 15.28 -5.16
C GLN A 17 -11.25 14.71 -5.07
N SER A 18 -12.16 15.09 -5.98
CA SER A 18 -13.53 14.56 -5.95
C SER A 18 -13.59 13.09 -6.34
N LEU A 19 -12.68 12.62 -7.21
CA LEU A 19 -12.55 11.20 -7.54
C LEU A 19 -12.02 10.38 -6.35
N LEU A 20 -11.00 10.87 -5.65
CA LEU A 20 -10.45 10.19 -4.47
C LEU A 20 -11.46 10.17 -3.31
N ALA A 21 -12.20 11.26 -3.09
CA ALA A 21 -13.26 11.31 -2.09
C ALA A 21 -14.37 10.29 -2.38
N GLN A 22 -14.82 10.20 -3.65
CA GLN A 22 -15.80 9.19 -4.06
C GLN A 22 -15.27 7.76 -3.89
N GLN A 23 -13.99 7.52 -4.20
CA GLN A 23 -13.40 6.20 -4.02
C GLN A 23 -13.28 5.82 -2.54
N ARG A 24 -12.89 6.76 -1.66
CA ARG A 24 -12.89 6.56 -0.21
C ARG A 24 -14.28 6.16 0.28
N GLU A 25 -15.31 6.87 -0.15
CA GLU A 25 -16.69 6.58 0.26
C GLU A 25 -17.13 5.19 -0.20
N ARG A 26 -16.89 4.86 -1.48
CA ARG A 26 -17.26 3.56 -2.06
C ARG A 26 -16.50 2.39 -1.47
N SER A 27 -15.26 2.58 -1.02
CA SER A 27 -14.43 1.51 -0.47
C SER A 27 -14.69 1.23 1.01
N GLY A 28 -15.42 2.10 1.72
CA GLY A 28 -15.71 1.91 3.15
C GLY A 28 -15.91 3.19 3.96
N GLY A 29 -15.58 4.36 3.40
CA GLY A 29 -15.80 5.66 4.02
C GLY A 29 -15.16 5.76 5.41
N GLU A 30 -15.92 6.22 6.39
CA GLU A 30 -15.49 6.36 7.78
C GLU A 30 -15.14 5.04 8.47
N ARG A 31 -15.54 3.88 7.92
CA ARG A 31 -15.19 2.58 8.52
C ARG A 31 -13.69 2.33 8.49
N TRP A 32 -12.99 2.92 7.52
CA TRP A 32 -11.53 2.85 7.43
C TRP A 32 -10.82 3.43 8.65
N GLU A 33 -11.42 4.43 9.32
CA GLU A 33 -10.85 5.06 10.52
C GLU A 33 -10.75 4.08 11.71
N SER A 34 -11.50 2.98 11.68
CA SER A 34 -11.50 1.96 12.73
C SER A 34 -10.49 0.81 12.49
N VAL A 35 -9.95 0.70 11.28
CA VAL A 35 -9.06 -0.41 10.90
C VAL A 35 -7.69 -0.21 11.56
N ALA A 36 -7.34 -1.12 12.46
CA ALA A 36 -6.11 -1.04 13.23
C ALA A 36 -4.90 -1.66 12.51
N GLY A 37 -5.16 -2.59 11.59
CA GLY A 37 -4.10 -3.29 10.90
C GLY A 37 -4.58 -3.90 9.60
N LEU A 38 -3.63 -4.12 8.72
CA LEU A 38 -3.82 -4.73 7.42
C LEU A 38 -2.92 -5.95 7.33
N HIS A 39 -3.46 -7.05 6.83
CA HIS A 39 -2.68 -8.21 6.43
C HIS A 39 -3.12 -8.63 5.04
N TRP A 40 -2.16 -8.86 4.16
CA TRP A 40 -2.44 -9.33 2.82
C TRP A 40 -1.35 -10.28 2.33
N GLN A 41 -1.73 -11.12 1.38
CA GLN A 41 -0.88 -12.09 0.72
C GLN A 41 -1.19 -12.07 -0.78
N GLY A 42 -0.22 -12.43 -1.60
CA GLY A 42 -0.42 -12.49 -3.04
C GLY A 42 0.76 -13.07 -3.79
N GLN A 43 0.61 -13.13 -5.11
CA GLN A 43 1.68 -13.50 -6.03
C GLN A 43 2.34 -12.26 -6.58
N ILE A 44 3.66 -12.28 -6.68
CA ILE A 44 4.45 -11.26 -7.37
C ILE A 44 5.37 -11.90 -8.38
N ALA A 45 5.66 -11.16 -9.45
CA ALA A 45 6.66 -11.53 -10.45
C ALA A 45 7.63 -10.37 -10.63
N ALA A 46 8.93 -10.63 -10.45
CA ALA A 46 9.97 -9.62 -10.56
C ALA A 46 11.28 -10.26 -11.06
N GLY A 47 11.98 -9.60 -11.98
CA GLY A 47 13.28 -10.08 -12.46
C GLY A 47 13.26 -11.48 -13.09
N GLY A 48 12.12 -11.90 -13.67
CA GLY A 48 11.94 -13.25 -14.23
C GLY A 48 11.65 -14.34 -13.19
N LEU A 49 11.58 -14.00 -11.91
CA LEU A 49 11.16 -14.89 -10.83
C LEU A 49 9.71 -14.59 -10.45
N ALA A 50 9.02 -15.60 -9.91
CA ALA A 50 7.66 -15.46 -9.39
C ALA A 50 7.54 -16.19 -8.04
N GLY A 51 6.59 -15.75 -7.23
CA GLY A 51 6.20 -16.44 -6.01
C GLY A 51 5.42 -15.56 -5.05
N GLU A 52 5.40 -15.98 -3.78
CA GLU A 52 4.55 -15.41 -2.75
C GLU A 52 5.13 -14.11 -2.17
N ILE A 53 4.23 -13.22 -1.79
CA ILE A 53 4.49 -12.07 -0.94
C ILE A 53 3.43 -12.02 0.16
N SER A 54 3.83 -11.55 1.34
CA SER A 54 2.91 -11.23 2.42
C SER A 54 3.33 -9.93 3.08
N ALA A 55 2.37 -9.13 3.51
CA ALA A 55 2.65 -7.97 4.34
C ALA A 55 1.69 -7.89 5.52
N THR A 56 2.18 -7.26 6.58
CA THR A 56 1.42 -6.94 7.78
C THR A 56 1.76 -5.52 8.19
N GLU A 57 0.73 -4.71 8.41
CA GLU A 57 0.85 -3.30 8.73
C GLU A 57 0.01 -3.00 9.96
N ASP A 58 0.59 -2.28 10.91
CA ASP A 58 -0.11 -1.63 12.01
C ASP A 58 -0.43 -0.19 11.56
N LEU A 59 -1.71 0.08 11.30
CA LEU A 59 -2.15 1.37 10.79
C LEU A 59 -2.27 2.45 11.86
N ARG A 60 -2.10 2.09 13.14
CA ARG A 60 -2.12 3.05 14.27
C ARG A 60 -0.74 3.58 14.57
N GLU A 61 0.24 2.69 14.58
CA GLU A 61 1.60 3.00 15.02
C GLU A 61 2.61 3.00 13.87
N GLY A 62 2.18 2.66 12.66
CA GLY A 62 2.98 2.73 11.43
C GLY A 62 4.03 1.63 11.28
N ARG A 63 4.02 0.61 12.16
CA ARG A 63 4.88 -0.56 12.03
C ARG A 63 4.46 -1.38 10.83
N TYR A 64 5.42 -1.96 10.12
CA TYR A 64 5.10 -2.88 9.04
C TYR A 64 6.19 -3.91 8.82
N ARG A 65 5.80 -4.97 8.12
CA ARG A 65 6.69 -5.98 7.59
C ARG A 65 6.17 -6.48 6.26
N THR A 66 7.05 -6.59 5.27
CA THR A 66 6.82 -7.27 4.00
C THR A 66 7.82 -8.43 3.87
N LEU A 67 7.35 -9.61 3.47
CA LEU A 67 8.17 -10.79 3.22
C LEU A 67 7.84 -11.37 1.85
N TYR A 68 8.84 -11.83 1.11
CA TYR A 68 8.65 -12.49 -0.18
C TYR A 68 9.49 -13.76 -0.35
N GLN A 69 9.00 -14.66 -1.19
CA GLN A 69 9.70 -15.84 -1.69
C GLN A 69 9.52 -15.91 -3.21
N LEU A 70 10.57 -15.57 -3.95
CA LEU A 70 10.63 -15.52 -5.41
C LEU A 70 11.57 -16.62 -5.94
N GLY A 71 11.03 -17.80 -6.25
CA GLY A 71 11.86 -18.96 -6.59
C GLY A 71 12.90 -19.26 -5.50
N PRO A 72 14.22 -19.25 -5.78
CA PRO A 72 15.26 -19.43 -4.76
C PRO A 72 15.54 -18.16 -3.93
N ALA A 73 15.11 -16.99 -4.39
CA ALA A 73 15.32 -15.73 -3.69
C ALA A 73 14.25 -15.53 -2.61
N ARG A 74 14.65 -15.05 -1.45
CA ARG A 74 13.76 -14.66 -0.36
C ARG A 74 14.30 -13.42 0.32
N GLY A 75 13.43 -12.70 1.00
CA GLY A 75 13.82 -11.55 1.78
C GLY A 75 12.61 -10.79 2.25
N GLY A 76 12.86 -9.57 2.69
CA GLY A 76 11.81 -8.67 3.14
C GLY A 76 12.39 -7.43 3.76
N ASP A 77 11.50 -6.59 4.26
CA ASP A 77 11.83 -5.34 4.92
C ASP A 77 10.71 -4.96 5.90
N GLY A 78 11.02 -4.00 6.74
CA GLY A 78 10.04 -3.49 7.69
C GLY A 78 10.51 -2.30 8.50
N TRP A 79 9.60 -1.84 9.33
CA TRP A 79 9.81 -0.83 10.37
C TRP A 79 9.18 -1.35 11.67
N ASP A 80 9.97 -1.42 12.73
CA ASP A 80 9.52 -1.94 14.03
C ASP A 80 8.96 -0.87 14.98
N GLY A 81 8.94 0.40 14.56
CA GLY A 81 8.56 1.55 15.37
C GLY A 81 9.74 2.46 15.70
N GLU A 82 10.97 1.96 15.56
CA GLU A 82 12.19 2.67 15.94
C GLU A 82 13.27 2.62 14.84
N GLN A 83 13.40 1.49 14.15
CA GLN A 83 14.45 1.25 13.17
C GLN A 83 13.90 0.49 11.96
N ALA A 84 14.27 0.98 10.78
CA ALA A 84 14.00 0.30 9.51
C ALA A 84 14.96 -0.86 9.37
N TRP A 85 14.53 -1.98 8.81
CA TRP A 85 15.35 -3.17 8.69
C TRP A 85 15.09 -3.91 7.38
N THR A 86 16.08 -4.69 6.95
CA THR A 86 16.01 -5.58 5.80
C THR A 86 16.28 -7.02 6.23
N LEU A 87 15.48 -7.96 5.75
CA LEU A 87 15.76 -9.39 5.81
C LEU A 87 16.46 -9.83 4.52
N HIS A 88 17.68 -10.31 4.67
CA HIS A 88 18.47 -10.88 3.59
C HIS A 88 18.11 -12.34 3.32
N SER A 89 18.54 -12.86 2.17
CA SER A 89 18.22 -14.21 1.71
C SER A 89 18.81 -15.32 2.59
N ASP A 90 19.91 -15.04 3.27
CA ASP A 90 20.52 -15.92 4.28
C ASP A 90 19.74 -15.97 5.60
N GLY A 91 18.78 -15.05 5.81
CA GLY A 91 17.98 -14.93 7.02
C GLY A 91 18.47 -13.84 7.97
N ALA A 92 19.54 -13.11 7.65
CA ALA A 92 20.03 -12.02 8.47
C ALA A 92 19.05 -10.83 8.41
N VAL A 93 18.76 -10.24 9.58
CA VAL A 93 17.98 -8.99 9.70
C VAL A 93 18.94 -7.87 10.04
N VAL A 94 19.04 -6.86 9.16
CA VAL A 94 20.02 -5.78 9.26
C VAL A 94 19.30 -4.43 9.28
N PRO A 95 19.63 -3.54 10.24
CA PRO A 95 19.14 -2.16 10.25
C PRO A 95 19.51 -1.39 8.97
N ILE A 96 18.53 -0.74 8.33
CA ILE A 96 18.77 0.18 7.22
C ILE A 96 19.36 1.47 7.79
N GLY A 97 20.52 1.88 7.26
CA GLY A 97 21.23 3.09 7.71
C GLY A 97 22.45 2.82 8.59
N GLN A 98 22.68 1.57 8.99
CA GLN A 98 24.01 1.15 9.43
C GLN A 98 24.77 0.65 8.20
N ALA A 99 25.96 1.21 7.95
CA ALA A 99 26.86 0.64 6.96
C ALA A 99 27.14 -0.80 7.38
N ALA A 100 26.87 -1.77 6.49
CA ALA A 100 27.32 -3.14 6.69
C ALA A 100 28.83 -3.07 6.93
N ALA A 101 29.29 -3.53 8.09
CA ALA A 101 30.71 -3.70 8.34
C ALA A 101 31.20 -4.77 7.34
N LEU A 102 31.89 -4.31 6.30
CA LEU A 102 32.67 -5.14 5.39
C LEU A 102 33.96 -5.59 6.08
#